data_AF-A0A349Z1L8-F1
#
_entry.id   AF-A0A349Z1L8-F1
#
_cell.length_a   1.000
_cell.length_b   1.000
_cell.length_c   1.000
_cell.angle_alpha   90.00
_cell.angle_beta   90.00
_cell.angle_gamma   90.00
#
_symmetry.space_group_name_H-M   'P 1'
#
loop_
_entity.id
_entity.type
_entity.pdbx_description
1 polymer ?
#
loop_
_entity_poly.entity_id
_entity_poly.type
_entity_poly.pdbx_seq_one_letter_code
_entity_poly.pdbx_strand_id
1 'polypeptide(L)'
;PMGCDICYTNHAQADQNDMDNLLTLLASAHCQFIMGIPGSDDIMLNYQTTSFHDALYIRQLFGARPAPEFDTWLKQQKIFTDSGNQLLAEKLPGRFAAALPHNGGKP
;
A
#
# COMPACT_ATOMS: atom_id res chain seq x y z
N PRO A 1 8.78 -2.60 -18.13
CA PRO A 1 8.45 -2.03 -16.81
C PRO A 1 9.41 -2.56 -15.73
N MET A 2 9.95 -1.67 -14.91
CA MET A 2 10.88 -1.97 -13.83
C MET A 2 10.28 -1.56 -12.49
N GLY A 3 10.55 -2.36 -11.47
CA GLY A 3 10.14 -2.11 -10.10
C GLY A 3 11.28 -2.40 -9.14
N CYS A 4 11.06 -2.10 -7.87
CA CYS A 4 12.04 -2.30 -6.81
C CYS A 4 11.31 -2.69 -5.52
N ASP A 5 11.81 -3.75 -4.89
CA ASP A 5 11.46 -4.04 -3.50
C ASP A 5 12.32 -3.15 -2.60
N ILE A 6 11.66 -2.33 -1.78
CA ILE A 6 12.31 -1.33 -0.94
C ILE A 6 12.35 -1.89 0.46
N CYS A 7 13.50 -2.45 0.81
CA CYS A 7 13.59 -3.31 1.96
C CYS A 7 14.93 -3.24 2.69
N TYR A 8 14.92 -3.59 3.97
CA TYR A 8 16.12 -3.69 4.80
C TYR A 8 16.02 -4.87 5.77
N THR A 9 17.17 -5.24 6.34
CA THR A 9 17.22 -6.23 7.43
C THR A 9 17.65 -5.54 8.71
N ASN A 10 17.24 -6.07 9.86
CA ASN A 10 17.55 -5.51 11.18
C ASN A 10 19.06 -5.38 11.51
N HIS A 11 19.94 -6.00 10.71
CA HIS A 11 21.39 -5.91 10.86
C HIS A 11 22.04 -4.83 10.00
N ALA A 12 21.30 -4.26 9.04
CA ALA A 12 21.72 -3.10 8.31
C ALA A 12 21.47 -1.84 9.14
N GLN A 13 22.31 -0.82 8.98
CA GLN A 13 22.04 0.51 9.50
C GLN A 13 21.02 1.19 8.58
N ALA A 14 19.76 0.78 8.71
CA ALA A 14 18.62 1.33 8.01
C ALA A 14 17.38 1.22 8.88
N ASP A 15 16.43 2.13 8.68
CA ASP A 15 15.13 2.09 9.32
C ASP A 15 13.98 2.41 8.33
N GLN A 16 12.76 2.49 8.85
CA GLN A 16 11.57 2.76 8.04
C GLN A 16 11.63 4.11 7.31
N ASN A 17 12.31 5.12 7.87
CA ASN A 17 12.45 6.42 7.20
C ASN A 17 13.34 6.31 5.97
N ASP A 18 14.36 5.45 5.99
CA ASP A 18 15.19 5.19 4.82
C ASP A 18 14.36 4.57 3.68
N MET A 19 13.44 3.67 4.03
CA MET A 19 12.49 3.11 3.07
C MET A 19 11.54 4.17 2.50
N ASP A 20 10.96 5.05 3.33
CA ASP A 20 10.05 6.11 2.87
C ASP A 20 10.76 7.11 1.95
N ASN A 21 12.02 7.44 2.27
CA ASN A 21 12.88 8.26 1.43
C ASN A 21 13.11 7.59 0.07
N LEU A 22 13.54 6.32 0.06
CA LEU A 22 13.79 5.59 -1.18
C LEU A 22 12.53 5.40 -2.01
N LEU A 23 11.40 5.08 -1.36
CA LEU A 23 10.08 4.99 -2.01
C LEU A 23 9.72 6.29 -2.71
N THR A 24 9.88 7.42 -2.03
CA THR A 24 9.56 8.75 -2.58
C THR A 24 10.46 9.08 -3.76
N LEU A 25 11.77 8.81 -3.66
CA LEU A 25 12.72 9.02 -4.75
C LEU A 25 12.38 8.15 -5.96
N LEU A 26 12.11 6.86 -5.76
CA LEU A 26 11.77 5.94 -6.83
C LEU A 26 10.44 6.30 -7.50
N ALA A 27 9.43 6.72 -6.73
CA ALA A 27 8.17 7.20 -7.28
C ALA A 27 8.36 8.46 -8.12
N SER A 28 9.19 9.40 -7.67
CA SER A 28 9.55 10.59 -8.46
C SER A 28 10.27 10.25 -9.77
N ALA A 29 11.03 9.15 -9.77
CA ALA A 29 11.66 8.58 -10.96
C ALA A 29 10.74 7.68 -11.79
N HIS A 30 9.43 7.67 -11.48
CA HIS A 30 8.40 6.86 -12.14
C HIS A 30 8.59 5.35 -12.04
N CYS A 31 9.16 4.82 -10.96
CA CYS A 31 9.14 3.38 -10.66
C CYS A 31 7.71 2.82 -10.74
N GLN A 32 7.50 1.71 -11.47
CA GLN A 32 6.15 1.27 -11.81
C GLN A 32 5.49 0.36 -10.75
N PHE A 33 6.29 -0.40 -9.99
CA PHE A 33 5.78 -1.31 -8.97
C PHE A 33 6.75 -1.50 -7.81
N ILE A 34 6.16 -1.73 -6.64
CA ILE A 34 6.81 -2.06 -5.37
C ILE A 34 6.08 -3.27 -4.77
N MET A 35 6.66 -3.93 -3.77
CA MET A 35 5.95 -4.94 -2.98
C MET A 35 5.13 -4.30 -1.84
N GLY A 36 4.13 -5.02 -1.35
CA GLY A 36 3.31 -4.60 -0.23
C GLY A 36 3.11 -5.78 0.70
N ILE A 37 3.59 -5.69 1.93
CA ILE A 37 3.43 -6.72 2.97
C ILE A 37 2.58 -6.16 4.13
N PRO A 38 1.66 -6.95 4.72
CA PRO A 38 0.88 -6.49 5.86
C PRO A 38 1.79 -6.01 7.00
N GLY A 39 1.66 -4.74 7.38
CA GLY A 39 2.46 -4.17 8.47
C GLY A 39 3.96 -4.07 8.19
N SER A 40 4.39 -4.07 6.92
CA SER A 40 5.79 -3.95 6.48
C SER A 40 6.75 -5.06 6.92
N ASP A 41 6.28 -6.05 7.69
CA ASP A 41 7.11 -7.08 8.30
C ASP A 41 6.89 -8.44 7.61
N ASP A 42 7.91 -8.91 6.90
CA ASP A 42 7.92 -10.26 6.37
C ASP A 42 8.55 -11.20 7.40
N ILE A 43 7.68 -11.76 8.25
CA ILE A 43 8.06 -12.67 9.34
C ILE A 43 8.74 -13.96 8.86
N MET A 44 8.54 -14.35 7.60
CA MET A 44 9.11 -15.58 7.05
C MET A 44 10.56 -15.35 6.62
N LEU A 45 10.83 -14.19 6.02
CA LEU A 45 12.14 -13.82 5.48
C LEU A 45 12.97 -12.93 6.43
N ASN A 46 12.37 -12.49 7.55
CA ASN A 46 13.01 -11.70 8.59
C ASN A 46 13.64 -10.39 8.07
N TYR A 47 12.86 -9.67 7.27
CA TYR A 47 13.22 -8.38 6.70
C TYR A 47 11.98 -7.46 6.65
N GLN A 48 12.23 -6.16 6.58
CA GLN A 48 11.19 -5.15 6.48
C GLN A 48 11.11 -4.63 5.04
N THR A 49 9.90 -4.43 4.55
CA THR A 49 9.60 -3.92 3.20
C THR A 49 8.36 -3.03 3.24
N THR A 50 8.01 -2.39 2.12
CA THR A 50 6.86 -1.49 2.04
C THR A 50 5.53 -2.17 2.38
N SER A 51 4.65 -1.42 3.03
CA SER A 51 3.32 -1.84 3.47
C SER A 51 2.23 -1.54 2.44
N PHE A 52 1.03 -2.07 2.65
CA PHE A 52 -0.15 -1.68 1.85
C PHE A 52 -0.49 -0.18 1.99
N HIS A 53 -0.19 0.43 3.13
CA HIS A 53 -0.43 1.85 3.38
C HIS A 53 0.54 2.70 2.57
N ASP A 54 1.79 2.27 2.43
CA ASP A 54 2.83 3.00 1.71
C ASP A 54 2.47 3.11 0.22
N ALA A 55 1.92 2.02 -0.34
CA ALA A 55 1.42 2.00 -1.71
C ALA A 55 0.20 2.91 -1.93
N LEU A 56 -0.58 3.23 -0.90
CA LEU A 56 -1.68 4.20 -0.97
C LEU A 56 -1.14 5.62 -0.80
N TYR A 57 -0.30 5.83 0.22
CA TYR A 57 0.40 7.09 0.49
C TYR A 57 1.08 7.62 -0.77
N ILE A 58 1.90 6.80 -1.42
CA ILE A 58 2.70 7.24 -2.57
C ILE A 58 1.81 7.57 -3.78
N ARG A 59 0.73 6.82 -3.97
CA ARG A 59 -0.26 7.10 -5.02
C ARG A 59 -0.97 8.42 -4.76
N GLN A 60 -1.34 8.71 -3.52
CA GLN A 60 -1.94 9.99 -3.15
C GLN A 60 -0.94 11.14 -3.31
N LEU A 61 0.31 10.95 -2.87
CA LEU A 61 1.33 12.00 -2.97
C LEU A 61 1.59 12.44 -4.41
N PHE A 62 1.69 11.49 -5.34
CA PHE A 62 2.00 11.75 -6.75
C PHE A 62 0.78 11.78 -7.68
N GLY A 63 -0.44 11.64 -7.15
CA GLY A 63 -1.67 11.50 -7.95
C GLY A 63 -1.67 10.26 -8.88
N ALA A 64 -0.86 9.26 -8.55
CA ALA A 64 -0.74 8.04 -9.34
C ALA A 64 -1.94 7.11 -9.13
N ARG A 65 -2.22 6.28 -10.14
CA ARG A 65 -3.32 5.32 -10.12
C ARG A 65 -2.80 3.88 -10.27
N PRO A 66 -3.53 2.88 -9.76
CA PRO A 66 -3.28 1.49 -10.13
C PRO A 66 -3.47 1.27 -11.64
N ALA A 67 -3.13 0.07 -12.12
CA ALA A 67 -3.44 -0.33 -13.50
C ALA A 67 -4.94 -0.11 -13.80
N PRO A 68 -5.31 0.31 -15.02
CA PRO A 68 -6.69 0.72 -15.34
C PRO A 68 -7.76 -0.34 -15.03
N GLU A 69 -7.45 -1.61 -15.29
CA GLU A 69 -8.34 -2.74 -15.03
C GLU A 69 -8.55 -2.92 -13.52
N PHE A 70 -7.48 -2.75 -12.74
CA PHE A 70 -7.54 -2.88 -11.29
C PHE A 70 -8.21 -1.68 -10.63
N ASP A 71 -7.97 -0.45 -11.11
CA ASP A 71 -8.67 0.75 -10.63
C ASP A 71 -10.19 0.64 -10.88
N THR A 72 -10.58 0.16 -12.07
CA THR A 72 -11.98 -0.09 -12.41
C THR A 72 -12.60 -1.14 -11.46
N TRP A 73 -11.89 -2.24 -11.22
CA TRP A 73 -12.35 -3.27 -10.30
C TRP A 73 -12.48 -2.73 -8.86
N LEU A 74 -11.48 -2.00 -8.35
CA LEU A 74 -11.50 -1.43 -7.00
C LEU A 74 -12.70 -0.52 -6.78
N LYS A 75 -13.06 0.31 -7.77
CA LYS A 75 -14.25 1.16 -7.76
C LYS A 75 -15.54 0.33 -7.79
N GLN A 76 -15.63 -0.67 -8.67
CA GLN A 76 -16.77 -1.61 -8.70
C GLN A 76 -16.95 -2.36 -7.37
N GLN A 77 -15.83 -2.66 -6.69
CA GLN A 77 -15.86 -3.29 -5.36
C GLN A 77 -16.25 -2.33 -4.24
N LYS A 78 -16.29 -1.02 -4.51
CA LYS A 78 -16.44 0.08 -3.55
C LYS A 78 -15.27 0.20 -2.57
N ILE A 79 -14.10 -0.35 -2.91
CA ILE A 79 -12.87 -0.20 -2.12
C ILE A 79 -12.28 1.18 -2.37
N PHE A 80 -12.25 1.60 -3.64
CA PHE A 80 -11.83 2.95 -4.03
C PHE A 80 -13.01 3.88 -4.27
N THR A 81 -12.77 5.18 -4.11
CA THR A 81 -13.72 6.23 -4.49
C THR A 81 -13.36 6.86 -5.83
N ASP A 82 -14.34 7.55 -6.43
CA ASP A 82 -14.11 8.41 -7.60
C ASP A 82 -13.61 9.82 -7.22
N SER A 83 -13.45 10.10 -5.91
CA SER A 83 -13.23 11.44 -5.37
C SER A 83 -11.76 11.85 -5.37
N GLY A 84 -11.30 12.44 -6.48
CA GLY A 84 -10.02 13.16 -6.52
C GLY A 84 -8.85 12.35 -5.97
N ASN A 85 -8.13 12.89 -4.98
CA ASN A 85 -6.96 12.26 -4.39
C ASN A 85 -7.28 11.32 -3.19
N GLN A 86 -8.55 11.18 -2.82
CA GLN A 86 -8.96 10.24 -1.78
C GLN A 86 -9.19 8.87 -2.39
N LEU A 87 -8.24 7.96 -2.21
CA LEU A 87 -8.31 6.64 -2.85
C LEU A 87 -9.30 5.73 -2.14
N LEU A 88 -9.16 5.53 -0.83
CA LEU A 88 -10.00 4.59 -0.08
C LEU A 88 -11.39 5.12 0.23
N ALA A 89 -12.38 4.23 0.17
CA ALA A 89 -13.71 4.46 0.73
C ALA A 89 -13.66 4.58 2.26
N GLU A 90 -14.49 5.46 2.82
CA GLU A 90 -14.56 5.72 4.27
C GLU A 90 -15.02 4.51 5.09
N LYS A 91 -15.81 3.62 4.47
CA LYS A 91 -16.39 2.46 5.12
C LYS A 91 -15.99 1.19 4.39
N LEU A 92 -15.80 0.13 5.17
CA LEU A 92 -15.58 -1.20 4.62
C LEU A 92 -16.77 -1.61 3.74
N PRO A 93 -16.54 -2.05 2.49
CA PRO A 93 -17.63 -2.47 1.62
C PRO A 93 -18.35 -3.69 2.20
N GLY A 94 -19.69 -3.67 2.18
CA GLY A 94 -20.51 -4.72 2.79
C GLY A 94 -20.18 -6.14 2.29
N ARG A 95 -19.73 -6.28 1.04
CA ARG A 95 -19.31 -7.57 0.47
C ARG A 95 -18.12 -8.22 1.19
N PHE A 96 -17.25 -7.40 1.79
CA PHE A 96 -16.08 -7.85 2.54
C PHE A 96 -16.33 -7.86 4.05
N ALA A 97 -17.29 -7.06 4.53
CA ALA A 97 -17.65 -7.01 5.95
C ALA A 97 -18.07 -8.38 6.51
N ALA A 98 -18.72 -9.21 5.71
CA ALA A 98 -19.11 -10.57 6.10
C ALA A 98 -17.92 -11.56 6.16
N ALA A 99 -16.81 -11.24 5.48
CA ALA A 99 -15.61 -12.10 5.43
C ALA A 99 -14.61 -11.77 6.55
N LEU A 100 -14.69 -10.57 7.12
CA LEU A 100 -13.91 -10.23 8.31
C LEU A 100 -14.60 -10.79 9.55
N PRO A 101 -13.87 -11.42 10.47
CA PRO A 101 -14.46 -11.84 11.73
C PRO A 101 -15.07 -10.62 12.41
N HIS A 102 -16.30 -10.73 12.92
CA HIS A 102 -16.89 -9.77 13.85
C HIS A 102 -16.11 -9.82 15.17
N ASN A 103 -14.88 -9.32 15.15
CA ASN A 103 -14.12 -9.12 16.37
C ASN A 103 -14.66 -7.86 17.01
N GLY A 104 -15.43 -8.05 18.08
CA GLY A 104 -15.85 -7.00 19.00
C GLY A 104 -14.65 -6.34 19.69
N GLY A 105 -13.93 -5.51 18.95
CA GLY A 105 -13.11 -4.45 19.53
C GLY A 105 -14.06 -3.43 20.14
N LYS A 106 -14.07 -3.36 21.48
CA LYS A 106 -14.66 -2.23 22.20
C LYS A 106 -14.10 -0.90 21.67
N PRO A 107 -14.88 0.19 21.75
CA PRO A 107 -14.49 1.52 21.29
C PRO A 107 -13.18 2.00 21.92
#